data_AF-C0QIR2-F1
#
_entry.id   AF-C0QIR2-F1
#
_cell.length_a   1.000
_cell.length_b   1.000
_cell.length_c   1.000
_cell.angle_alpha   90.00
_cell.angle_beta   90.00
_cell.angle_gamma   90.00
#
_symmetry.space_group_name_H-M   'P 1'
#
loop_
_entity.id
_entity.type
_entity.pdbx_description
1 polymer ?
#
loop_
_entity_poly.entity_id
_entity_poly.type
_entity_poly.pdbx_seq_one_letter_code
_entity_poly.pdbx_strand_id
1 'polypeptide(L)'
;MDSTSPLISETANYLNRQFTNIDQISSKQQMELEVEGQRYFLSVTPFADEYGLDWLIGIAISESNLMGAVEANTRATILVSLIILAGTLILGIVITRKITHPILQLNRATQEMSLGRWEKIENNTRFKEVRSLTNSFNQMAWQLSKTLETLEHRVQERTSELTSVNKQLQVEIAERKKTETDRERLITELQKALENVKTLSGFLPICSHCKKIRDDDGKWHDVADYVHDRSEAEFSHGICPECAQKYYPDFDIYSDK
;
A
#
# COMPACT_ATOMS: atom_id res chain seq x y z
N MET A 1 -64.81 -75.99 15.12
CA MET A 1 -63.68 -75.62 16.01
C MET A 1 -64.25 -74.63 17.01
N ASP A 2 -64.67 -75.09 18.18
CA ASP A 2 -65.28 -74.25 19.21
C ASP A 2 -64.17 -73.65 20.08
N SER A 3 -63.74 -72.44 19.73
CA SER A 3 -62.79 -71.68 20.54
C SER A 3 -63.52 -70.54 21.24
N THR A 4 -63.32 -70.40 22.55
CA THR A 4 -63.90 -69.34 23.39
C THR A 4 -63.26 -67.97 23.13
N SER A 5 -62.17 -67.90 22.36
CA SER A 5 -61.52 -66.64 22.01
C SER A 5 -62.13 -66.05 20.74
N PRO A 6 -62.68 -64.82 20.79
CA PRO A 6 -63.22 -64.12 19.62
C PRO A 6 -62.23 -64.03 18.47
N LEU A 7 -60.93 -63.85 18.77
CA LEU A 7 -59.86 -63.79 17.77
C LEU A 7 -59.68 -65.12 17.03
N ILE A 8 -59.73 -66.25 17.73
CA ILE A 8 -59.54 -67.58 17.13
C ILE A 8 -60.76 -67.93 16.27
N SER A 9 -61.97 -67.62 16.77
CA SER A 9 -63.21 -67.87 16.02
C SER A 9 -63.29 -67.01 14.75
N GLU A 10 -63.02 -65.70 14.86
CA GLU A 10 -63.01 -64.79 13.70
C GLU A 10 -61.89 -65.13 12.71
N THR A 11 -60.70 -65.50 13.20
CA THR A 11 -59.61 -65.98 12.34
C THR A 11 -59.99 -67.24 11.57
N ALA A 12 -60.58 -68.24 12.25
CA ALA A 12 -61.01 -69.47 11.61
C ALA A 12 -62.13 -69.22 10.59
N ASN A 13 -63.10 -68.35 10.92
CA ASN A 13 -64.17 -67.96 10.01
C ASN A 13 -63.64 -67.18 8.80
N TYR A 14 -62.69 -66.27 9.01
CA TYR A 14 -62.07 -65.49 7.94
C TYR A 14 -61.31 -66.39 6.96
N LEU A 15 -60.49 -67.32 7.47
CA LEU A 15 -59.75 -68.27 6.65
C LEU A 15 -60.68 -69.18 5.83
N ASN A 16 -61.77 -69.65 6.45
CA ASN A 16 -62.76 -70.50 5.77
C ASN A 16 -63.59 -69.75 4.72
N ARG A 17 -63.78 -68.42 4.88
CA ARG A 17 -64.44 -67.58 3.87
C ARG A 17 -63.52 -67.25 2.71
N GLN A 18 -62.24 -66.99 3.01
CA GLN A 18 -61.27 -66.55 2.02
C GLN A 18 -60.71 -67.71 1.19
N PHE A 19 -60.56 -68.88 1.79
CA PHE A 19 -60.09 -70.10 1.14
C PHE A 19 -61.21 -71.13 1.19
N THR A 20 -61.89 -71.34 0.07
CA THR A 20 -63.01 -72.30 -0.08
C THR A 20 -62.65 -73.72 0.40
N ASN A 21 -61.35 -74.06 0.39
CA ASN A 21 -60.80 -75.18 1.15
C ASN A 21 -59.46 -74.79 1.78
N ILE A 22 -59.37 -74.90 3.11
CA ILE A 22 -58.22 -74.49 3.92
C ILE A 22 -56.97 -75.35 3.60
N ASP A 23 -57.17 -76.57 3.10
CA ASP A 23 -56.12 -77.52 2.67
C ASP A 23 -55.32 -77.05 1.43
N GLN A 24 -55.78 -76.01 0.73
CA GLN A 24 -55.08 -75.45 -0.44
C GLN A 24 -53.95 -74.48 -0.08
N ILE A 25 -53.76 -74.17 1.20
CA ILE A 25 -52.69 -73.29 1.67
C ILE A 25 -51.36 -74.08 1.68
N SER A 26 -50.74 -74.21 0.52
CA SER A 26 -49.48 -74.96 0.35
C SER A 26 -48.21 -74.13 0.59
N SER A 27 -48.35 -72.85 0.93
CA SER A 27 -47.24 -71.95 1.24
C SER A 27 -47.62 -70.97 2.34
N LYS A 28 -46.63 -70.37 3.00
CA LYS A 28 -46.85 -69.35 4.02
C LYS A 28 -47.66 -68.19 3.44
N GLN A 29 -48.83 -67.93 4.01
CA GLN A 29 -49.69 -66.80 3.66
C GLN A 29 -49.69 -65.77 4.79
N GLN A 30 -49.67 -64.49 4.43
CA GLN A 30 -49.77 -63.38 5.37
C GLN A 30 -50.96 -62.51 4.97
N MET A 31 -51.77 -62.15 5.95
CA MET A 31 -52.98 -61.37 5.75
C MET A 31 -53.25 -60.47 6.95
N GLU A 32 -54.01 -59.41 6.72
CA GLU A 32 -54.48 -58.51 7.75
C GLU A 32 -55.92 -58.86 8.10
N LEU A 33 -56.21 -58.98 9.39
CA LEU A 33 -57.54 -59.24 9.92
C LEU A 33 -57.91 -58.13 10.89
N GLU A 34 -59.12 -57.58 10.74
CA GLU A 34 -59.67 -56.65 11.72
C GLU A 34 -60.67 -57.37 12.61
N VAL A 35 -60.36 -57.44 13.91
CA VAL A 35 -61.23 -58.06 14.93
C VAL A 35 -61.52 -57.02 16.00
N GLU A 36 -62.80 -56.75 16.27
CA GLU A 36 -63.26 -55.76 17.26
C GLU A 36 -62.63 -54.35 17.07
N GLY A 37 -62.36 -53.96 15.81
CA GLY A 37 -61.75 -52.65 15.48
C GLY A 37 -60.23 -52.58 15.71
N GLN A 38 -59.58 -53.71 16.02
CA GLN A 38 -58.12 -53.81 16.07
C GLN A 38 -57.58 -54.62 14.89
N ARG A 39 -56.49 -54.13 14.28
CA ARG A 39 -55.79 -54.82 13.20
C ARG A 39 -54.82 -55.85 13.76
N TYR A 40 -54.91 -57.06 13.24
CA TYR A 40 -54.05 -58.18 13.52
C TYR A 40 -53.33 -58.59 12.24
N PHE A 41 -52.03 -58.80 12.33
CA PHE A 41 -51.27 -59.48 11.29
C PHE A 41 -51.38 -60.98 11.53
N LEU A 42 -52.04 -61.67 10.61
CA LEU A 42 -52.21 -63.11 10.63
C LEU A 42 -51.23 -63.76 9.66
N SER A 43 -50.41 -64.67 10.18
CA SER A 43 -49.53 -65.52 9.38
C SER A 43 -50.01 -66.96 9.49
N VAL A 44 -50.40 -67.57 8.38
CA VAL A 44 -50.78 -68.99 8.31
C VAL A 44 -49.69 -69.76 7.58
N THR A 45 -49.16 -70.79 8.23
CA THR A 45 -48.09 -71.63 7.68
C THR A 45 -48.52 -73.10 7.71
N PRO A 46 -48.49 -73.81 6.56
CA PRO A 46 -48.70 -75.25 6.56
C PRO A 46 -47.55 -75.95 7.26
N PHE A 47 -47.89 -76.94 8.07
CA PHE A 47 -46.98 -77.82 8.77
C PHE A 47 -47.35 -79.26 8.44
N ALA A 48 -46.45 -79.94 7.73
CA ALA A 48 -46.59 -81.35 7.40
C ALA A 48 -45.47 -82.14 8.10
N ASP A 49 -45.80 -83.29 8.66
CA ASP A 49 -44.85 -84.19 9.31
C ASP A 49 -44.80 -85.58 8.61
N GLU A 50 -43.72 -86.33 8.82
CA GLU A 50 -43.49 -87.66 8.21
C GLU A 50 -44.53 -88.71 8.62
N TYR A 51 -45.30 -88.45 9.68
CA TYR A 51 -46.40 -89.30 10.14
C TYR A 51 -47.76 -88.99 9.48
N GLY A 52 -47.80 -88.11 8.47
CA GLY A 52 -49.01 -87.80 7.69
C GLY A 52 -49.96 -86.80 8.37
N LEU A 53 -49.42 -85.93 9.23
CA LEU A 53 -50.18 -84.85 9.87
C LEU A 53 -50.15 -83.60 8.98
N ASP A 54 -51.31 -83.15 8.51
CA ASP A 54 -51.48 -81.91 7.75
C ASP A 54 -52.12 -80.83 8.63
N TRP A 55 -51.28 -79.99 9.27
CA TRP A 55 -51.74 -78.92 10.16
C TRP A 55 -51.49 -77.54 9.57
N LEU A 56 -52.34 -76.59 9.93
CA LEU A 56 -52.13 -75.18 9.63
C LEU A 56 -51.96 -74.40 10.92
N ILE A 57 -50.80 -73.77 11.05
CA ILE A 57 -50.45 -72.96 12.19
C ILE A 57 -50.74 -71.50 11.85
N GLY A 58 -51.78 -70.95 12.47
CA GLY A 58 -52.13 -69.52 12.39
C GLY A 58 -51.58 -68.77 13.59
N ILE A 59 -50.76 -67.75 13.36
CA ILE A 59 -50.27 -66.83 14.39
C ILE A 59 -50.87 -65.45 14.11
N ALA A 60 -51.67 -64.94 15.04
CA ALA A 60 -52.26 -63.60 14.98
C ALA A 60 -51.59 -62.68 16.00
N ILE A 61 -50.98 -61.58 15.55
CA ILE A 61 -50.33 -60.58 16.41
C ILE A 61 -50.98 -59.22 16.18
N SER A 62 -51.43 -58.56 17.25
CA SER A 62 -52.04 -57.23 17.19
C SER A 62 -51.01 -56.15 16.85
N GLU A 63 -51.38 -55.20 15.98
CA GLU A 63 -50.55 -54.06 15.61
C GLU A 63 -50.21 -53.17 16.83
N SER A 64 -51.13 -53.00 17.77
CA SER A 64 -50.96 -52.18 18.98
C SER A 64 -49.81 -52.66 19.89
N ASN A 65 -49.62 -53.98 20.02
CA ASN A 65 -48.49 -54.55 20.77
C ASN A 65 -47.14 -54.37 20.06
N LEU A 66 -47.12 -54.29 18.73
CA LEU A 66 -45.90 -54.03 17.96
C LEU A 66 -45.58 -52.53 17.88
N MET A 67 -46.60 -51.69 17.67
CA MET A 67 -46.45 -50.24 17.47
C MET A 67 -46.40 -49.44 18.77
N GLY A 68 -46.94 -49.94 19.89
CA GLY A 68 -46.94 -49.21 21.16
C GLY A 68 -45.53 -48.82 21.65
N ALA A 69 -44.53 -49.67 21.40
CA ALA A 69 -43.12 -49.36 21.69
C ALA A 69 -42.49 -48.39 20.67
N VAL A 70 -42.97 -48.41 19.42
CA VAL A 70 -42.47 -47.55 18.33
C VAL A 70 -42.99 -46.12 18.47
N GLU A 71 -44.26 -45.94 18.85
CA GLU A 71 -44.89 -44.62 19.00
C GLU A 71 -44.27 -43.78 20.13
N ALA A 72 -43.85 -44.41 21.24
CA ALA A 72 -43.17 -43.70 22.33
C ALA A 72 -41.78 -43.19 21.89
N ASN A 73 -41.02 -44.02 21.17
CA ASN A 73 -39.67 -43.69 20.72
C ASN A 73 -39.66 -42.67 19.56
N THR A 74 -40.66 -42.69 18.68
CA THR A 74 -40.80 -41.68 17.61
C THR A 74 -41.07 -40.29 18.18
N ARG A 75 -41.96 -40.17 19.19
CA ARG A 75 -42.20 -38.89 19.88
C ARG A 75 -40.94 -38.35 20.56
N ALA A 76 -40.19 -39.20 21.26
CA ALA A 76 -38.93 -38.80 21.88
C ALA A 76 -37.91 -38.31 20.83
N THR A 77 -37.80 -38.99 19.69
CA THR A 77 -36.88 -38.62 18.61
C THR A 77 -37.25 -37.26 17.99
N ILE A 78 -38.55 -36.98 17.80
CA ILE A 78 -39.05 -35.69 17.31
C ILE A 78 -38.72 -34.56 18.30
N LEU A 79 -38.90 -34.79 19.61
CA LEU A 79 -38.58 -33.77 20.61
C LEU A 79 -37.07 -33.46 20.63
N VAL A 80 -36.22 -34.49 20.57
CA VAL A 80 -34.77 -34.31 20.53
C VAL A 80 -34.34 -33.56 19.26
N SER A 81 -34.90 -33.91 18.09
CA SER A 81 -34.57 -33.24 16.83
C SER A 81 -35.00 -31.76 16.85
N LEU A 82 -36.17 -31.45 17.41
CA LEU A 82 -36.63 -30.07 17.62
C LEU A 82 -35.71 -29.28 18.54
N ILE A 83 -35.24 -29.87 19.64
CA ILE A 83 -34.30 -29.24 20.56
C ILE A 83 -32.96 -28.95 19.86
N ILE A 84 -32.44 -29.91 19.09
CA ILE A 84 -31.20 -29.73 18.33
C ILE A 84 -31.36 -28.60 17.31
N LEU A 85 -32.46 -28.59 16.57
CA LEU A 85 -32.77 -27.56 15.57
C LEU A 85 -32.88 -26.16 16.22
N ALA A 86 -33.56 -26.06 17.36
CA ALA A 86 -33.63 -24.81 18.12
C ALA A 86 -32.24 -24.38 18.61
N GLY A 87 -31.45 -25.32 19.12
CA GLY A 87 -30.09 -25.08 19.60
C GLY A 87 -29.16 -24.57 18.50
N THR A 88 -29.19 -25.17 17.31
CA THR A 88 -28.35 -24.73 16.17
C THR A 88 -28.74 -23.34 15.66
N LEU A 89 -30.04 -23.03 15.61
CA LEU A 89 -30.51 -21.68 15.26
C LEU A 89 -30.04 -20.64 16.27
N ILE A 90 -30.19 -20.91 17.56
CA ILE A 90 -29.74 -20.00 18.62
C ILE A 90 -28.22 -19.81 18.55
N LEU A 91 -27.46 -20.89 18.39
CA LEU A 91 -26.01 -20.84 18.29
C LEU A 91 -25.55 -20.03 17.06
N GLY A 92 -26.20 -20.23 15.90
CA GLY A 92 -25.94 -19.45 14.69
C GLY A 92 -26.17 -17.95 14.91
N ILE A 93 -27.31 -17.58 15.50
CA ILE A 93 -27.62 -16.18 15.83
C ILE A 93 -26.58 -15.58 16.78
N VAL A 94 -26.14 -16.33 17.79
CA VAL A 94 -25.10 -15.90 18.73
C VAL A 94 -23.76 -15.68 18.03
N ILE A 95 -23.30 -16.64 17.22
CA ILE A 95 -22.04 -16.53 16.46
C ILE A 95 -22.08 -15.31 15.55
N THR A 96 -23.15 -15.14 14.77
CA THR A 96 -23.29 -14.01 13.85
C THR A 96 -23.22 -12.68 14.60
N ARG A 97 -23.96 -12.53 15.71
CA ARG A 97 -24.04 -11.26 16.45
C ARG A 97 -22.79 -10.95 17.26
N LYS A 98 -22.10 -11.96 17.81
CA LYS A 98 -21.01 -11.75 18.77
C LYS A 98 -19.60 -11.98 18.21
N ILE A 99 -19.48 -12.64 17.06
CA ILE A 99 -18.19 -12.92 16.39
C ILE A 99 -18.20 -12.35 14.96
N THR A 100 -19.13 -12.77 14.10
CA THR A 100 -19.07 -12.41 12.67
C THR A 100 -19.26 -10.91 12.44
N HIS A 101 -20.26 -10.29 13.09
CA HIS A 101 -20.54 -8.86 12.92
C HIS A 101 -19.37 -7.95 13.34
N PRO A 102 -18.74 -8.09 14.53
CA PRO A 102 -17.61 -7.25 14.90
C PRO A 102 -16.37 -7.48 14.03
N ILE A 103 -16.13 -8.71 13.54
CA ILE A 103 -15.02 -8.98 12.60
C ILE A 103 -15.24 -8.24 11.27
N LEU A 104 -16.48 -8.23 10.75
CA LEU A 104 -16.81 -7.47 9.54
C LEU A 104 -16.66 -5.95 9.74
N GLN A 105 -17.02 -5.44 10.92
CA GLN A 105 -16.82 -4.04 11.26
C GLN A 105 -15.33 -3.68 11.34
N LEU A 106 -14.48 -4.54 11.91
CA LEU A 106 -13.03 -4.36 11.91
C LEU A 106 -12.45 -4.28 10.49
N ASN A 107 -12.91 -5.14 9.59
CA ASN A 107 -12.46 -5.10 8.19
C ASN A 107 -12.86 -3.76 7.52
N ARG A 108 -14.12 -3.32 7.70
CA ARG A 108 -14.59 -2.04 7.17
C ARG A 108 -13.80 -0.86 7.76
N ALA A 109 -13.62 -0.81 9.07
CA ALA A 109 -12.85 0.23 9.72
C ALA A 109 -11.39 0.27 9.23
N THR A 110 -10.80 -0.89 8.93
CA THR A 110 -9.46 -0.96 8.33
C THR A 110 -9.43 -0.33 6.93
N GLN A 111 -10.45 -0.56 6.10
CA GLN A 111 -10.56 0.07 4.78
C GLN A 111 -10.78 1.58 4.89
N GLU A 112 -11.66 2.02 5.78
CA GLU A 112 -11.96 3.44 6.03
C GLU A 112 -10.72 4.19 6.57
N MET A 113 -9.93 3.54 7.42
CA MET A 113 -8.67 4.07 7.93
C MET A 113 -7.65 4.34 6.82
N SER A 114 -7.62 3.53 5.76
CA SER A 114 -6.75 3.79 4.61
C SER A 114 -7.15 5.05 3.82
N LEU A 115 -8.41 5.48 3.96
CA LEU A 115 -8.96 6.70 3.39
C LEU A 115 -8.88 7.90 4.37
N GLY A 116 -8.18 7.74 5.50
CA GLY A 116 -7.98 8.78 6.51
C GLY A 116 -9.18 9.02 7.43
N ARG A 117 -10.19 8.14 7.44
CA ARG A 117 -11.35 8.24 8.34
C ARG A 117 -11.12 7.37 9.58
N TRP A 118 -11.08 8.02 10.74
CA TRP A 118 -10.79 7.37 12.02
C TRP A 118 -12.07 7.20 12.83
N GLU A 119 -12.58 5.98 12.90
CA GLU A 119 -13.75 5.65 13.72
C GLU A 119 -13.37 4.62 14.78
N LYS A 120 -13.69 4.93 16.05
CA LYS A 120 -13.45 4.01 17.17
C LYS A 120 -14.51 2.92 17.14
N ILE A 121 -14.07 1.66 17.08
CA ILE A 121 -14.99 0.53 17.14
C ILE A 121 -15.34 0.23 18.60
N GLU A 122 -16.64 0.22 18.92
CA GLU A 122 -17.13 -0.18 20.23
C GLU A 122 -16.94 -1.67 20.49
N ASN A 123 -16.49 -2.04 21.69
CA ASN A 123 -16.39 -3.44 22.09
C ASN A 123 -17.63 -3.84 22.92
N ASN A 124 -18.56 -4.56 22.30
CA ASN A 124 -19.78 -5.08 22.96
C ASN A 124 -19.84 -6.62 22.95
N THR A 125 -18.75 -7.27 22.54
CA THR A 125 -18.61 -8.74 22.52
C THR A 125 -18.21 -9.27 23.90
N ARG A 126 -18.74 -10.45 24.27
CA ARG A 126 -18.33 -11.15 25.50
C ARG A 126 -17.08 -12.01 25.31
N PHE A 127 -16.73 -12.34 24.06
CA PHE A 127 -15.57 -13.17 23.73
C PHE A 127 -14.28 -12.37 23.93
N LYS A 128 -13.37 -12.92 24.73
CA LYS A 128 -12.13 -12.25 25.15
C LYS A 128 -11.21 -11.98 23.95
N GLU A 129 -11.11 -12.94 23.04
CA GLU A 129 -10.24 -12.92 21.87
C GLU A 129 -10.66 -11.80 20.91
N VAL A 130 -11.95 -11.73 20.58
CA VAL A 130 -12.51 -10.68 19.70
C VAL A 130 -12.36 -9.29 20.34
N ARG A 131 -12.57 -9.20 21.66
CA ARG A 131 -12.37 -7.96 22.41
C ARG A 131 -10.91 -7.50 22.37
N SER A 132 -9.97 -8.43 22.61
CA SER A 132 -8.54 -8.15 22.57
C SER A 132 -8.13 -7.63 21.19
N LEU A 133 -8.59 -8.29 20.12
CA LEU A 133 -8.31 -7.87 18.75
C LEU A 133 -8.83 -6.45 18.46
N THR A 134 -10.06 -6.15 18.89
CA THR A 134 -10.67 -4.82 18.73
C THR A 134 -9.87 -3.73 19.46
N ASN A 135 -9.41 -4.03 20.68
CA ASN A 135 -8.61 -3.10 21.46
C ASN A 135 -7.23 -2.87 20.83
N SER A 136 -6.55 -3.92 20.38
CA SER A 136 -5.26 -3.80 19.68
C SER A 136 -5.41 -3.01 18.38
N PHE A 137 -6.49 -3.24 17.61
CA PHE A 137 -6.78 -2.45 16.42
C PHE A 137 -6.97 -0.96 16.75
N ASN A 138 -7.82 -0.65 17.73
CA ASN A 138 -8.05 0.74 18.16
C ASN A 138 -6.75 1.42 18.63
N GLN A 139 -5.88 0.70 19.33
CA GLN A 139 -4.58 1.21 19.77
C GLN A 139 -3.66 1.52 18.58
N MET A 140 -3.56 0.61 17.60
CA MET A 140 -2.79 0.84 16.37
C MET A 140 -3.34 2.04 15.59
N ALA A 141 -4.66 2.15 15.46
CA ALA A 141 -5.31 3.25 14.78
C ALA A 141 -4.98 4.59 15.45
N TRP A 142 -5.05 4.65 16.79
CA TRP A 142 -4.65 5.84 17.55
C TRP A 142 -3.17 6.20 17.35
N GLN A 143 -2.27 5.22 17.41
CA GLN A 143 -0.84 5.45 17.23
C GLN A 143 -0.50 5.95 15.82
N LEU A 144 -1.13 5.39 14.80
CA LEU A 144 -0.95 5.82 13.42
C LEU A 144 -1.46 7.25 13.21
N SER A 145 -2.66 7.57 13.71
CA SER A 145 -3.21 8.92 13.68
C SER A 145 -2.27 9.94 14.34
N LYS A 146 -1.75 9.64 15.54
CA LYS A 146 -0.81 10.52 16.24
C LYS A 146 0.51 10.70 15.48
N THR A 147 0.99 9.64 14.82
CA THR A 147 2.22 9.68 14.02
C THR A 147 2.03 10.57 12.80
N LEU A 148 0.90 10.46 12.09
CA LEU A 148 0.57 11.32 10.96
C LEU A 148 0.50 12.79 11.37
N GLU A 149 -0.21 13.12 12.45
CA GLU A 149 -0.27 14.49 12.98
C GLU A 149 1.13 15.05 13.31
N THR A 150 1.99 14.22 13.92
CA THR A 150 3.37 14.62 14.24
C THR A 150 4.21 14.83 12.98
N LEU A 151 4.04 13.99 11.96
CA LEU A 151 4.73 14.12 10.69
C LEU A 151 4.27 15.39 9.96
N GLU A 152 2.97 15.66 9.91
CA GLU A 152 2.42 16.89 9.32
C GLU A 152 2.99 18.14 10.01
N HIS A 153 3.04 18.16 11.35
CA HIS A 153 3.65 19.26 12.08
C HIS A 153 5.14 19.43 11.73
N ARG A 154 5.91 18.34 11.69
CA ARG A 154 7.35 18.38 11.34
C ARG A 154 7.57 18.82 9.90
N VAL A 155 6.72 18.38 8.96
CA VAL A 155 6.77 18.81 7.56
C VAL A 155 6.53 20.32 7.51
N GLN A 156 5.49 20.82 8.19
CA GLN A 156 5.18 22.24 8.21
C GLN A 156 6.31 23.09 8.82
N GLU A 157 6.87 22.66 9.96
CA GLU A 157 7.99 23.33 10.62
C GLU A 157 9.22 23.41 9.71
N ARG A 158 9.61 22.29 9.10
CA ARG A 158 10.76 22.23 8.19
C ARG A 158 10.53 23.00 6.90
N THR A 159 9.32 22.99 6.36
CA THR A 159 8.98 23.80 5.18
C THR A 159 9.08 25.30 5.51
N SER A 160 8.63 25.73 6.68
CA SER A 160 8.78 27.13 7.12
C SER A 160 10.25 27.51 7.32
N GLU A 161 11.04 26.66 7.99
CA GLU A 161 12.47 26.88 8.21
C GLU A 161 13.22 26.96 6.87
N LEU A 162 12.98 26.00 5.97
CA LEU A 162 13.61 25.95 4.65
C LEU A 162 13.24 27.17 3.81
N THR A 163 11.99 27.63 3.87
CA THR A 163 11.53 28.84 3.17
C THR A 163 12.25 30.08 3.68
N SER A 164 12.44 30.18 5.01
CA SER A 164 13.18 31.29 5.63
C SER A 164 14.65 31.30 5.19
N VAL A 165 15.32 30.13 5.26
CA VAL A 165 16.72 30.00 4.82
C VAL A 165 16.86 30.28 3.33
N ASN A 166 15.96 29.77 2.50
CA ASN A 166 16.00 30.02 1.06
C ASN A 166 15.86 31.52 0.75
N LYS A 167 14.94 32.22 1.43
CA LYS A 167 14.79 33.67 1.31
C LYS A 167 16.06 34.41 1.72
N GLN A 168 16.69 34.02 2.82
CA GLN A 168 17.95 34.63 3.26
C GLN A 168 19.08 34.41 2.24
N LEU A 169 19.21 33.20 1.70
CA LEU A 169 20.19 32.90 0.66
C LEU A 169 19.95 33.71 -0.61
N GLN A 170 18.69 33.93 -1.01
CA GLN A 170 18.39 34.80 -2.15
C GLN A 170 18.85 36.25 -1.93
N VAL A 171 18.70 36.76 -0.70
CA VAL A 171 19.21 38.09 -0.33
C VAL A 171 20.74 38.11 -0.39
N GLU A 172 21.42 37.13 0.19
CA GLU A 172 22.89 37.06 0.18
C GLU A 172 23.44 36.94 -1.26
N ILE A 173 22.82 36.13 -2.11
CA ILE A 173 23.19 35.99 -3.52
C ILE A 173 23.03 37.33 -4.25
N ALA A 174 21.93 38.05 -4.02
CA ALA A 174 21.71 39.36 -4.63
C ALA A 174 22.79 40.38 -4.20
N GLU A 175 23.17 40.37 -2.93
CA GLU A 175 24.21 41.25 -2.38
C GLU A 175 25.61 40.91 -2.92
N ARG A 176 25.96 39.61 -2.96
CA ARG A 176 27.22 39.14 -3.55
C ARG A 176 27.33 39.51 -5.01
N LYS A 177 26.25 39.31 -5.79
CA LYS A 177 26.22 39.65 -7.21
C LYS A 177 26.40 41.16 -7.44
N LYS A 178 25.78 41.99 -6.60
CA LYS A 178 25.99 43.45 -6.65
C LYS A 178 27.45 43.82 -6.40
N THR A 179 28.05 43.24 -5.36
CA THR A 179 29.46 43.47 -5.02
C THR A 179 30.40 43.02 -6.14
N GLU A 180 30.09 41.90 -6.78
CA GLU A 180 30.83 41.40 -7.94
C GLU A 180 30.76 42.37 -9.12
N THR A 181 29.55 42.85 -9.46
CA THR A 181 29.38 43.86 -10.52
C THR A 181 30.07 45.19 -10.21
N ASP A 182 30.06 45.64 -8.95
CA ASP A 182 30.74 46.85 -8.51
C ASP A 182 32.26 46.69 -8.63
N ARG A 183 32.78 45.51 -8.27
CA ARG A 183 34.20 45.16 -8.42
C ARG A 183 34.61 45.15 -9.89
N GLU A 184 33.83 44.52 -10.77
CA GLU A 184 34.09 44.51 -12.21
C GLU A 184 34.13 45.93 -12.78
N ARG A 185 33.15 46.78 -12.39
CA ARG A 185 33.11 48.19 -12.80
C ARG A 185 34.38 48.93 -12.37
N LEU A 186 34.80 48.78 -11.11
CA LEU A 186 36.02 49.43 -10.59
C LEU A 186 37.27 48.93 -11.32
N ILE A 187 37.36 47.65 -11.65
CA ILE A 187 38.47 47.10 -12.45
C ILE A 187 38.52 47.80 -13.81
N THR A 188 37.38 47.93 -14.49
CA THR A 188 37.32 48.62 -15.79
C THR A 188 37.69 50.11 -15.66
N GLU A 189 37.21 50.80 -14.63
CA GLU A 189 37.54 52.21 -14.37
C GLU A 189 39.04 52.39 -14.10
N LEU A 190 39.65 51.53 -13.27
CA LEU A 190 41.08 51.56 -12.98
C LEU A 190 41.92 51.28 -14.22
N GLN A 191 41.53 50.30 -15.05
CA GLN A 191 42.21 50.02 -16.32
C GLN A 191 42.20 51.23 -17.25
N LYS A 192 41.04 51.90 -17.38
CA LYS A 192 40.91 53.11 -18.20
C LYS A 192 41.73 54.28 -17.64
N ALA A 193 41.75 54.46 -16.32
CA ALA A 193 42.58 55.49 -15.69
C ALA A 193 44.08 55.24 -15.91
N LEU A 194 44.51 53.97 -15.81
CA LEU A 194 45.89 53.57 -16.08
C LEU A 194 46.29 53.82 -17.53
N GLU A 195 45.39 53.54 -18.49
CA GLU A 195 45.61 53.84 -19.90
C GLU A 195 45.78 55.34 -20.15
N ASN A 196 44.94 56.18 -19.52
CA ASN A 196 45.07 57.64 -19.59
C ASN A 196 46.40 58.13 -18.98
N VAL A 197 46.85 57.56 -17.87
CA VAL A 197 48.17 57.89 -17.30
C VAL A 197 49.29 57.49 -18.26
N LYS A 198 49.21 56.30 -18.88
CA LYS A 198 50.24 55.80 -19.81
C LYS A 198 50.38 56.68 -21.06
N THR A 199 49.27 57.20 -21.59
CA THR A 199 49.27 58.15 -22.71
C THR A 199 49.84 59.51 -22.32
N LEU A 200 49.55 60.00 -21.11
CA LEU A 200 50.12 61.24 -20.57
C LEU A 200 51.61 61.13 -20.24
N SER A 201 52.07 59.97 -19.74
CA SER A 201 53.49 59.71 -19.42
C SER A 201 54.37 59.49 -20.66
N GLY A 202 53.78 59.36 -21.86
CA GLY A 202 54.51 59.22 -23.12
C GLY A 202 54.92 60.55 -23.76
N PHE A 203 54.45 61.69 -23.24
CA PHE A 203 54.82 63.01 -23.75
C PHE A 203 56.14 63.48 -23.16
N LEU A 204 57.23 63.29 -23.90
CA LEU A 204 58.53 63.87 -23.57
C LEU A 204 58.56 65.34 -24.02
N PRO A 205 58.54 66.32 -23.08
CA PRO A 205 58.57 67.73 -23.44
C PRO A 205 59.91 68.09 -24.07
N ILE A 206 59.91 68.40 -25.38
CA ILE A 206 61.10 68.84 -26.11
C ILE A 206 61.14 70.37 -26.25
N CYS A 207 62.34 70.96 -26.19
CA CYS A 207 62.52 72.38 -26.42
C CYS A 207 62.25 72.69 -27.90
N SER A 208 61.33 73.61 -28.19
CA SER A 208 60.95 73.95 -29.56
C SER A 208 62.13 74.48 -30.40
N HIS A 209 63.14 75.06 -29.75
CA HIS A 209 64.30 75.67 -30.40
C HIS A 209 65.50 74.70 -30.53
N CYS A 210 65.98 74.14 -29.42
CA CYS A 210 67.20 73.31 -29.39
C CYS A 210 66.96 71.80 -29.31
N LYS A 211 65.69 71.35 -29.29
CA LYS A 211 65.26 69.93 -29.30
C LYS A 211 65.68 69.07 -28.10
N LYS A 212 66.33 69.63 -27.08
CA LYS A 212 66.59 68.97 -25.79
C LYS A 212 65.29 68.47 -25.13
N ILE A 213 65.36 67.38 -24.38
CA ILE A 213 64.24 66.81 -23.62
C ILE A 213 64.31 67.29 -22.17
N ARG A 214 63.18 67.68 -21.59
CA ARG A 214 63.08 68.01 -20.16
C ARG A 214 62.67 66.77 -19.36
N ASP A 215 63.45 66.45 -18.34
CA ASP A 215 63.16 65.34 -17.41
C ASP A 215 62.15 65.73 -16.32
N ASP A 216 61.82 64.76 -15.45
CA ASP A 216 60.86 64.93 -14.35
C ASP A 216 61.36 65.92 -13.27
N ASP A 217 62.68 66.11 -13.16
CA ASP A 217 63.30 67.09 -12.26
C ASP A 217 63.36 68.50 -12.88
N GLY A 218 62.89 68.66 -14.12
CA GLY A 218 62.87 69.92 -14.85
C GLY A 218 64.19 70.31 -15.54
N LYS A 219 65.19 69.41 -15.56
CA LYS A 219 66.48 69.62 -16.23
C LYS A 219 66.39 69.25 -17.71
N TRP A 220 67.19 69.93 -18.53
CA TRP A 220 67.23 69.74 -19.98
C TRP A 220 68.44 68.91 -20.40
N HIS A 221 68.17 67.82 -21.11
CA HIS A 221 69.17 66.86 -21.58
C HIS A 221 69.18 66.79 -23.09
N ASP A 222 70.30 66.40 -23.68
CA ASP A 222 70.32 66.02 -25.09
C ASP A 222 69.41 64.80 -25.32
N VAL A 223 68.83 64.69 -26.52
CA VAL A 223 67.92 63.60 -26.85
C VAL A 223 68.63 62.25 -26.77
N ALA A 224 69.86 62.17 -27.27
CA ALA A 224 70.62 60.92 -27.29
C ALA A 224 70.97 60.48 -25.86
N ASP A 225 71.51 61.39 -25.04
CA ASP A 225 71.84 61.12 -23.64
C ASP A 225 70.59 60.69 -22.84
N TYR A 226 69.49 61.43 -23.01
CA TYR A 226 68.23 61.16 -22.29
C TYR A 226 67.65 59.77 -22.58
N VAL A 227 67.73 59.33 -23.84
CA VAL A 227 67.20 58.02 -24.26
C VAL A 227 68.18 56.91 -23.90
N HIS A 228 69.49 57.13 -24.01
CA HIS A 228 70.50 56.13 -23.63
C HIS A 228 70.42 55.79 -22.14
N ASP A 229 70.28 56.80 -21.28
CA ASP A 229 70.23 56.61 -19.82
C ASP A 229 68.95 55.91 -19.33
N ARG A 230 67.86 55.95 -20.13
CA ARG A 230 66.53 55.46 -19.73
C ARG A 230 65.98 54.33 -20.60
N SER A 231 66.78 53.80 -21.52
CA SER A 231 66.39 52.66 -22.35
C SER A 231 67.59 51.78 -22.65
N GLU A 232 67.34 50.61 -23.23
CA GLU A 232 68.41 49.70 -23.67
C GLU A 232 69.01 50.12 -25.04
N ALA A 233 68.77 51.35 -25.50
CA ALA A 233 69.21 51.82 -26.81
C ALA A 233 70.67 52.31 -26.80
N GLU A 234 71.48 51.82 -27.75
CA GLU A 234 72.83 52.32 -28.04
C GLU A 234 72.82 53.20 -29.29
N PHE A 235 73.49 54.36 -29.21
CA PHE A 235 73.58 55.31 -30.33
C PHE A 235 74.93 55.19 -31.02
N SER A 236 74.91 54.98 -32.34
CA SER A 236 76.09 55.12 -33.19
C SER A 236 76.05 56.45 -33.94
N HIS A 237 77.22 57.04 -34.19
CA HIS A 237 77.31 58.25 -34.98
C HIS A 237 77.30 57.89 -36.47
N GLY A 238 76.25 58.31 -37.16
CA GLY A 238 76.15 58.27 -38.61
C GLY A 238 75.70 59.62 -39.13
N ILE A 239 76.13 59.99 -40.33
CA ILE A 239 75.49 61.06 -41.08
C ILE A 239 74.26 60.46 -41.82
N CYS A 240 73.31 61.26 -42.28
CA CYS A 240 72.28 60.77 -43.20
C CYS A 240 72.63 61.21 -44.62
N PRO A 241 72.08 60.57 -45.67
CA PRO A 241 72.38 60.93 -47.05
C PRO A 241 72.14 62.42 -47.35
N GLU A 242 71.04 62.99 -46.83
CA GLU A 242 70.71 64.41 -47.00
C GLU A 242 71.76 65.34 -46.37
N CYS A 243 72.20 65.03 -45.14
CA CYS A 243 73.23 65.83 -44.45
C CYS A 243 74.60 65.66 -45.10
N ALA A 244 74.97 64.47 -45.56
CA ALA A 244 76.23 64.25 -46.26
C ALA A 244 76.27 65.06 -47.55
N GLN A 245 75.22 65.00 -48.36
CA GLN A 245 75.14 65.79 -49.60
C GLN A 245 75.19 67.30 -49.33
N LYS A 246 74.61 67.75 -48.21
CA LYS A 246 74.57 69.18 -47.86
C LYS A 246 75.90 69.72 -47.34
N TYR A 247 76.57 68.98 -46.46
CA TYR A 247 77.76 69.49 -45.73
C TYR A 247 79.08 68.95 -46.30
N TYR A 248 79.03 67.85 -47.04
CA TYR A 248 80.17 67.22 -47.68
C TYR A 248 79.84 66.87 -49.15
N PRO A 249 79.37 67.84 -49.97
CA PRO A 249 78.93 67.59 -51.34
C PRO A 249 80.04 67.00 -52.24
N ASP A 250 81.30 67.30 -51.92
CA ASP A 250 82.47 66.86 -52.68
C ASP A 250 83.00 65.48 -52.27
N PHE A 251 82.45 64.89 -51.20
CA PHE A 251 82.81 63.56 -50.74
C PHE A 251 81.63 62.61 -50.91
N ASP A 252 81.87 61.52 -51.63
CA ASP A 252 80.85 60.53 -51.90
C ASP A 252 80.77 59.51 -50.74
N ILE A 253 80.22 59.98 -49.61
CA ILE A 253 80.23 59.27 -48.31
C ILE A 253 79.36 57.99 -48.35
N TYR A 254 78.48 57.83 -49.35
CA TYR A 254 77.52 56.73 -49.45
C TYR A 254 77.60 55.92 -50.75
N SER A 255 78.59 56.13 -51.61
CA SER A 255 78.63 55.44 -52.91
C SER A 255 79.25 54.06 -52.94
N ASP A 256 79.74 53.54 -51.81
CA ASP A 256 80.15 52.14 -51.71
C ASP A 256 79.11 51.31 -50.93
N LYS A 257 77.99 51.02 -51.62
CA LYS A 257 77.25 49.75 -51.60
C LYS A 257 76.15 49.70 -52.66
#